data_AF-A0A7C2F3F2-F1
#
_entry.id   AF-A0A7C2F3F2-F1
#
_cell.length_a   1.000
_cell.length_b   1.000
_cell.length_c   1.000
_cell.angle_alpha   90.00
_cell.angle_beta   90.00
_cell.angle_gamma   90.00
#
_symmetry.space_group_name_H-M   'P 1'
#
loop_
_entity.id
_entity.type
_entity.pdbx_description
1 polymer ?
#
loop_
_entity_poly.entity_id
_entity_poly.type
_entity_poly.pdbx_seq_one_letter_code
_entity_poly.pdbx_strand_id
1 'polypeptide(L)'
;MVLRRVCLLVVVALVSVLAGCGYMAGPSSDAGPENGDTPTPQVPSSFATATPTPSPVPSATPTGTPTPLTPLAVSLSWRFSTLETVWSVRSDDLDGDGAQELLAASYDKRIYVLSAEG
;
A
#
# COMPACT_ATOMS: atom_id res chain seq x y z
N MET A 1 -20.69 8.05 23.10
CA MET A 1 -20.01 7.29 22.02
C MET A 1 -18.62 6.77 22.42
N VAL A 2 -17.92 7.39 23.37
CA VAL A 2 -16.55 7.04 23.80
C VAL A 2 -16.41 5.62 24.37
N LEU A 3 -17.35 5.18 25.20
CA LEU A 3 -17.29 3.85 25.85
C LEU A 3 -17.38 2.67 24.85
N ARG A 4 -18.03 2.86 23.70
CA ARG A 4 -18.13 1.83 22.65
C ARG A 4 -16.84 1.70 21.83
N ARG A 5 -16.05 2.78 21.72
CA ARG A 5 -14.78 2.80 20.98
C ARG A 5 -13.64 2.21 21.80
N VAL A 6 -13.60 2.51 23.10
CA VAL A 6 -12.64 1.92 24.05
C VAL A 6 -12.83 0.40 24.16
N CYS A 7 -14.07 -0.07 24.21
CA CYS A 7 -14.37 -1.50 24.25
C CYS A 7 -13.95 -2.22 22.96
N LEU A 8 -14.17 -1.60 21.79
CA LEU A 8 -13.75 -2.16 20.50
C LEU A 8 -12.22 -2.28 20.39
N LEU A 9 -11.47 -1.27 20.82
CA LEU A 9 -10.00 -1.28 20.78
C LEU A 9 -9.41 -2.33 21.73
N VAL A 10 -9.97 -2.49 22.94
CA VAL A 10 -9.56 -3.54 23.87
C VAL A 10 -9.86 -4.94 23.32
N VAL A 11 -11.03 -5.13 22.68
CA VAL A 11 -11.39 -6.42 22.06
C VAL A 11 -10.50 -6.73 20.85
N VAL A 12 -10.20 -5.75 20.00
CA VAL A 12 -9.29 -5.96 18.84
C VAL A 12 -7.87 -6.27 19.31
N ALA A 13 -7.38 -5.60 20.36
CA ALA A 13 -6.08 -5.89 20.97
C ALA A 13 -6.04 -7.29 21.61
N LEU A 14 -7.13 -7.72 22.27
CA LEU A 14 -7.21 -9.07 22.85
C LEU A 14 -7.30 -10.17 21.78
N VAL A 15 -8.04 -9.93 20.69
CA VAL A 15 -8.21 -10.90 19.59
C VAL A 15 -6.91 -11.07 18.79
N SER A 16 -6.09 -10.02 18.67
CA SER A 16 -4.81 -10.10 17.96
C SER A 16 -3.70 -10.79 18.77
N VAL A 17 -3.82 -10.87 20.10
CA VAL A 17 -2.91 -11.66 20.96
C VAL A 17 -3.19 -13.18 20.86
N LEU A 18 -4.40 -13.59 20.43
CA LEU A 18 -4.79 -15.00 20.29
C LEU A 18 -4.62 -15.58 18.87
N ALA A 19 -4.39 -14.75 17.84
CA ALA A 19 -4.22 -15.21 16.45
C ALA A 19 -2.78 -15.65 16.10
N GLY A 20 -1.85 -15.61 17.06
CA GLY A 20 -0.44 -15.96 16.89
C GLY A 20 -0.11 -17.43 17.16
N CYS A 21 -0.83 -18.39 16.59
CA CYS A 21 -0.42 -19.80 16.53
C CYS A 21 -1.12 -20.46 15.34
N GLY A 22 -0.47 -20.48 14.17
CA GLY A 22 -1.07 -21.06 12.97
C GLY A 22 -0.22 -21.01 11.71
N TYR A 23 1.10 -21.19 11.83
CA TYR A 23 1.91 -21.57 10.66
C TYR A 23 1.80 -23.09 10.51
N MET A 24 0.76 -23.55 9.82
CA MET A 24 0.64 -24.95 9.38
C MET A 24 0.74 -24.99 7.87
N ALA A 25 1.84 -25.57 7.41
CA ALA A 25 2.13 -25.83 6.01
C ALA A 25 1.27 -26.99 5.47
N GLY A 26 0.82 -26.85 4.23
CA GLY A 26 0.46 -27.93 3.31
C GLY A 26 -0.96 -27.84 2.72
N PRO A 27 -1.26 -28.51 1.59
CA PRO A 27 -0.38 -29.29 0.71
C PRO A 27 -0.28 -28.70 -0.71
N SER A 28 0.87 -28.92 -1.35
CA SER A 28 1.01 -28.82 -2.81
C SER A 28 0.47 -30.10 -3.44
N SER A 29 -0.71 -30.01 -4.02
CA SER A 29 -1.24 -31.00 -4.96
C SER A 29 -1.76 -30.23 -6.17
N ASP A 30 -1.01 -30.25 -7.28
CA ASP A 30 -1.72 -30.25 -8.54
C ASP A 30 -0.98 -31.10 -9.58
N ALA A 31 -1.81 -31.84 -10.30
CA ALA A 31 -1.48 -32.95 -11.15
C ALA A 31 -1.08 -32.47 -12.56
N GLY A 32 -0.21 -33.22 -13.24
CA GLY A 32 -0.33 -33.36 -14.70
C GLY A 32 -1.30 -34.49 -15.03
N PRO A 33 -1.52 -34.87 -16.31
CA PRO A 33 -0.99 -34.31 -17.56
C PRO A 33 -2.09 -34.10 -18.63
N GLU A 34 -1.86 -33.28 -19.65
CA GLU A 34 -2.58 -33.44 -20.94
C GLU A 34 -1.85 -32.79 -22.11
N ASN A 35 -1.34 -33.67 -22.98
CA ASN A 35 -0.96 -33.37 -24.36
C ASN A 35 -2.24 -33.32 -25.20
N GLY A 36 -2.36 -32.37 -26.14
CA GLY A 36 -3.48 -32.34 -27.07
C GLY A 36 -3.43 -31.19 -28.07
N ASP A 37 -2.77 -31.45 -29.20
CA ASP A 37 -3.07 -31.02 -30.57
C ASP A 37 -3.36 -29.54 -30.89
N THR A 38 -2.39 -28.97 -31.62
CA THR A 38 -2.49 -27.81 -32.49
C THR A 38 -3.46 -28.02 -33.64
N PRO A 39 -4.40 -27.09 -33.89
CA PRO A 39 -4.89 -26.82 -35.24
C PRO A 39 -4.43 -25.44 -35.71
N THR A 40 -3.66 -25.44 -36.81
CA THR A 40 -3.30 -24.25 -37.57
C THR A 40 -4.54 -23.68 -38.29
N PRO A 41 -4.91 -22.40 -38.10
CA PRO A 41 -5.88 -21.76 -38.98
C PRO A 41 -5.18 -21.21 -40.24
N GLN A 42 -5.69 -21.63 -41.40
CA GLN A 42 -5.23 -21.24 -42.73
C GLN A 42 -5.43 -19.74 -42.98
N VAL A 43 -4.51 -19.16 -43.75
CA VAL A 43 -4.62 -17.82 -44.35
C VAL A 43 -5.50 -17.89 -45.59
N PRO A 44 -6.54 -17.03 -45.71
CA PRO A 44 -7.03 -16.58 -47.00
C PRO A 44 -6.52 -15.16 -47.31
N SER A 45 -6.31 -15.00 -48.61
CA SER A 45 -5.63 -13.94 -49.31
C SER A 45 -6.46 -12.65 -49.48
N SER A 46 -5.71 -11.58 -49.77
CA SER A 46 -6.12 -10.30 -50.39
C SER A 46 -7.06 -9.38 -49.62
N PHE A 47 -6.46 -8.42 -48.90
CA PHE A 47 -7.07 -7.11 -48.72
C PHE A 47 -6.49 -6.15 -49.76
N ALA A 48 -7.36 -5.56 -50.58
CA ALA A 48 -7.00 -4.54 -51.54
C ALA A 48 -6.46 -3.30 -50.82
N THR A 49 -5.30 -2.81 -51.26
CA THR A 49 -4.67 -1.58 -50.75
C THR A 49 -5.52 -0.38 -51.13
N ALA A 50 -6.36 0.11 -50.21
CA ALA A 50 -6.85 1.48 -50.29
C ALA A 50 -5.68 2.41 -49.93
N THR A 51 -5.27 3.28 -50.86
CA THR A 51 -4.31 4.35 -50.58
C THR A 51 -4.85 5.22 -49.45
N PRO A 52 -4.19 5.30 -48.28
CA PRO A 52 -4.65 6.22 -47.24
C PRO A 52 -4.49 7.64 -47.75
N THR A 53 -5.60 8.37 -47.88
CA THR A 53 -5.57 9.83 -47.99
C THR A 53 -4.77 10.37 -46.80
N PRO A 54 -3.76 11.25 -46.99
CA PRO A 54 -3.03 11.80 -45.86
C PRO A 54 -3.99 12.59 -44.98
N SER A 55 -4.27 12.04 -43.78
CA SER A 55 -4.99 12.74 -42.74
C SER A 55 -4.15 13.93 -42.28
N PRO A 56 -4.72 15.13 -42.05
CA PRO A 56 -3.94 16.28 -41.58
C PRO A 56 -3.23 15.92 -40.28
N VAL A 57 -1.90 16.06 -40.26
CA VAL A 57 -1.09 15.88 -39.06
C VAL A 57 -1.63 16.83 -37.98
N PRO A 58 -2.12 16.33 -36.83
CA PRO A 58 -2.56 17.23 -35.77
C PRO A 58 -1.38 18.13 -35.38
N SER A 59 -1.58 19.43 -35.49
CA SER A 59 -0.63 20.43 -35.04
C SER A 59 -0.31 20.16 -33.58
N ALA A 60 0.97 19.97 -33.25
CA ALA A 60 1.41 19.69 -31.89
C ALA A 60 0.86 20.80 -30.98
N THR A 61 -0.08 20.45 -30.12
CA THR A 61 -0.59 21.37 -29.09
C THR A 61 0.61 21.74 -28.23
N PRO A 62 0.91 23.03 -27.99
CA PRO A 62 2.04 23.39 -27.15
C PRO A 62 1.80 22.78 -25.76
N THR A 63 2.60 21.79 -25.41
CA THR A 63 2.62 21.22 -24.07
C THR A 63 2.99 22.33 -23.12
N GLY A 64 2.00 22.82 -22.35
CA GLY A 64 2.24 23.80 -21.31
C GLY A 64 3.40 23.34 -20.43
N THR A 65 4.35 24.25 -20.17
CA THR A 65 5.49 23.97 -19.30
C THR A 65 4.96 23.40 -17.97
N PRO A 66 5.36 22.19 -17.55
CA PRO A 66 4.88 21.63 -16.29
C PRO A 66 5.33 22.56 -15.16
N THR A 67 4.41 22.90 -14.26
CA THR A 67 4.73 23.69 -13.07
C THR A 67 5.86 22.98 -12.31
N PRO A 68 6.97 23.66 -11.97
CA PRO A 68 8.03 23.05 -11.20
C PRO A 68 7.46 22.61 -9.84
N LEU A 69 7.69 21.35 -9.49
CA LEU A 69 7.27 20.82 -8.20
C LEU A 69 8.02 21.53 -7.08
N THR A 70 7.32 21.96 -6.05
CA THR A 70 7.95 22.51 -4.85
C THR A 70 8.70 21.37 -4.14
N PRO A 71 10.02 21.50 -3.91
CA PRO A 71 10.76 20.50 -3.15
C PRO A 71 10.24 20.46 -1.71
N LEU A 72 9.99 19.26 -1.20
CA LEU A 72 9.63 19.04 0.20
C LEU A 72 10.84 19.43 1.07
N ALA A 73 10.71 20.52 1.84
CA ALA A 73 11.70 20.87 2.84
C ALA A 73 11.53 19.96 4.06
N VAL A 74 12.45 19.01 4.24
CA VAL A 74 12.46 18.08 5.37
C VAL A 74 13.52 18.51 6.37
N SER A 75 13.12 18.78 7.61
CA SER A 75 14.02 19.07 8.73
C SER A 75 13.66 18.20 9.95
N LEU A 76 14.65 17.91 10.79
CA LEU A 76 14.45 17.13 12.03
C LEU A 76 13.85 18.05 13.11
N SER A 77 12.60 17.81 13.51
CA SER A 77 11.96 18.55 14.62
C SER A 77 12.42 18.03 15.99
N TRP A 78 12.36 16.72 16.20
CA TRP A 78 12.75 16.08 17.46
C TRP A 78 13.18 14.63 17.25
N ARG A 79 13.77 14.05 18.30
CA ARG A 79 14.15 12.63 18.35
C ARG A 79 13.82 12.06 19.72
N PHE A 80 13.26 10.86 19.73
CA PHE A 80 13.00 10.07 20.92
C PHE A 80 13.72 8.71 20.81
N SER A 81 14.28 8.21 21.92
CA SER A 81 14.99 6.93 21.97
C SER A 81 14.22 5.92 22.80
N THR A 82 13.91 4.77 22.19
CA THR A 82 13.45 3.58 22.89
C THR A 82 14.64 2.79 23.45
N LEU A 83 14.40 1.87 24.37
CA LEU A 83 15.48 1.04 24.91
C LEU A 83 15.83 -0.13 23.99
N GLU A 84 14.87 -0.56 23.17
CA GLU A 84 15.02 -1.65 22.20
C GLU A 84 14.37 -1.30 20.85
N THR A 85 14.47 -2.23 19.90
CA THR A 85 13.98 -2.11 18.52
C THR A 85 12.48 -1.77 18.45
N VAL A 86 12.12 -0.75 17.66
CA VAL A 86 10.73 -0.43 17.29
C VAL A 86 10.31 -1.31 16.13
N TRP A 87 9.20 -2.03 16.27
CA TRP A 87 8.70 -2.96 15.26
C TRP A 87 7.39 -2.51 14.61
N SER A 88 6.71 -1.51 15.17
CA SER A 88 5.50 -0.92 14.58
C SER A 88 5.35 0.55 14.97
N VAL A 89 4.89 1.37 14.04
CA VAL A 89 4.55 2.78 14.25
C VAL A 89 3.18 3.10 13.65
N ARG A 90 2.40 3.95 14.32
CA ARG A 90 1.08 4.42 13.87
C ARG A 90 0.85 5.85 14.33
N SER A 91 0.07 6.63 13.58
CA SER A 91 -0.49 7.90 14.04
C SER A 91 -2.01 7.82 14.21
N ASP A 92 -2.54 8.45 15.25
CA ASP A 92 -3.97 8.65 15.47
C ASP A 92 -4.21 9.83 16.44
N ASP A 93 -5.42 10.37 16.46
CA ASP A 93 -5.86 11.37 17.46
C ASP A 93 -6.46 10.63 18.65
N LEU A 94 -5.65 10.42 19.69
CA LEU A 94 -6.01 9.58 20.84
C LEU A 94 -6.83 10.33 21.89
N ASP A 95 -6.66 11.65 21.99
CA ASP A 95 -7.31 12.46 23.02
C ASP A 95 -8.46 13.35 22.50
N GLY A 96 -8.61 13.46 21.19
CA GLY A 96 -9.70 14.15 20.51
C GLY A 96 -9.46 15.66 20.34
N ASP A 97 -8.22 16.13 20.46
CA ASP A 97 -7.87 17.54 20.28
C ASP A 97 -7.64 17.95 18.82
N GLY A 98 -7.60 16.96 17.91
CA GLY A 98 -7.38 17.15 16.47
C GLY A 98 -5.91 17.15 16.05
N ALA A 99 -4.96 17.07 16.99
CA ALA A 99 -3.58 16.72 16.72
C ALA A 99 -3.45 15.20 16.49
N GLN A 100 -2.27 14.76 16.04
CA GLN A 100 -1.99 13.34 15.85
C GLN A 100 -0.85 12.95 16.77
N GLU A 101 -1.08 11.96 17.63
CA GLU A 101 -0.02 11.34 18.41
C GLU A 101 0.61 10.19 17.62
N LEU A 102 1.91 9.97 17.85
CA LEU A 102 2.64 8.85 17.31
C LEU A 102 2.73 7.73 18.34
N LEU A 103 2.20 6.56 17.98
CA LEU A 103 2.34 5.33 18.72
C LEU A 103 3.53 4.55 18.19
N ALA A 104 4.45 4.13 19.06
CA ALA A 104 5.58 3.27 18.72
C ALA A 104 5.62 2.04 19.63
N ALA A 105 5.53 0.85 19.04
CA ALA A 105 5.66 -0.42 19.76
C ALA A 105 7.12 -0.89 19.74
N SER A 106 7.71 -1.10 20.92
CA SER A 106 9.10 -1.53 21.06
C SER A 106 9.21 -2.92 21.72
N TYR A 107 10.31 -3.61 21.43
CA TYR A 107 10.68 -4.87 22.08
C TYR A 107 11.02 -4.72 23.58
N ASP A 108 11.17 -3.50 24.10
CA ASP A 108 11.39 -3.23 25.53
C ASP A 108 10.12 -3.41 26.40
N LYS A 109 9.08 -4.02 25.81
CA LYS A 109 7.77 -4.33 26.42
C LYS A 109 6.94 -3.08 26.70
N ARG A 110 7.17 -1.99 25.95
CA ARG A 110 6.42 -0.74 26.06
C ARG A 110 5.82 -0.31 24.72
N ILE A 111 4.72 0.42 24.83
CA ILE A 111 4.16 1.24 23.75
C ILE A 111 4.35 2.68 24.18
N TYR A 112 4.97 3.46 23.29
CA TYR A 112 5.19 4.89 23.47
C TYR A 112 4.10 5.66 22.75
N VAL A 113 3.63 6.75 23.37
CA VAL A 113 2.72 7.72 22.77
C VAL A 113 3.45 9.06 22.82
N LEU A 114 3.74 9.63 21.66
CA LEU A 114 4.53 10.85 21.48
C LEU A 114 3.66 11.91 20.81
N SER A 115 3.65 13.13 21.33
CA SER A 115 2.93 14.23 20.67
C SER A 115 3.71 14.75 19.46
N ALA A 116 3.15 15.74 18.76
CA ALA A 116 3.84 16.43 17.68
C ALA A 116 5.13 17.15 18.15
N GLU A 117 5.25 17.43 19.45
CA GLU A 117 6.38 18.12 20.08
C GLU A 117 7.43 17.18 20.68
N GLY A 118 7.12 15.88 20.80
CA GLY A 118 8.02 14.84 21.34
C GLY A 118 7.65 14.36 22.73
#